data_AF-A0A529STK5-F1
#
_entry.id   AF-A0A529STK5-F1
#
_cell.length_a   1.000
_cell.length_b   1.000
_cell.length_c   1.000
_cell.angle_alpha   90.00
_cell.angle_beta   90.00
_cell.angle_gamma   90.00
#
_symmetry.space_group_name_H-M   'P 1'
#
loop_
_entity.id
_entity.type
_entity.pdbx_description
1 polymer ?
#
loop_
_entity_poly.entity_id
_entity_poly.type
_entity_poly.pdbx_seq_one_letter_code
_entity_poly.pdbx_strand_id
1 'polypeptide(L)'
;AHGCAIMPGLLSAEECADIAGLYPHEEHFRSHVVMARHGFGKGEYRYFKYPLPDLIEGLRTALYPRLASVANDWNENMGVALRYPAEHPAFLKRCHDEGQTRPTPLLLQYGPGDFNCLHQDLYGALAFPLQVAILLSEPGEDFTGGEFVLTEQRPRMQS
;
A
#
# COMPACT_ATOMS: atom_id res chain seq x y z
N ALA A 1 -4.96 -5.25 -20.87
CA ALA A 1 -4.94 -4.24 -19.80
C ALA A 1 -3.60 -4.35 -19.07
N HIS A 2 -3.01 -3.22 -18.67
CA HIS A 2 -1.82 -3.22 -17.80
C HIS A 2 -2.28 -3.53 -16.36
N GLY A 3 -1.52 -4.30 -15.59
CA GLY A 3 -1.88 -4.73 -14.21
C GLY A 3 -1.88 -3.61 -13.16
N CYS A 4 -2.04 -2.36 -13.58
CA CYS A 4 -2.03 -1.15 -12.76
C CYS A 4 -2.87 -0.04 -13.40
N ALA A 5 -3.23 0.97 -12.60
CA ALA A 5 -3.90 2.18 -13.05
C ALA A 5 -3.42 3.39 -12.22
N ILE A 6 -3.42 4.57 -12.84
CA ILE A 6 -3.08 5.84 -12.18
C ILE A 6 -4.37 6.60 -11.90
N MET A 7 -4.49 7.15 -10.69
CA MET A 7 -5.61 7.98 -10.26
C MET A 7 -5.09 9.38 -9.95
N PRO A 8 -5.17 10.33 -10.90
CA PRO A 8 -4.66 11.68 -10.69
C PRO A 8 -5.55 12.45 -9.71
N GLY A 9 -4.93 13.32 -8.89
CA GLY A 9 -5.66 14.21 -7.99
C GLY A 9 -6.45 13.49 -6.90
N LEU A 10 -5.98 12.32 -6.44
CA LEU A 10 -6.61 11.61 -5.32
C LEU A 10 -6.59 12.46 -4.04
N LEU A 11 -5.50 13.19 -3.81
CA LEU A 11 -5.29 14.10 -2.70
C LEU A 11 -4.88 15.48 -3.23
N SER A 12 -5.26 16.51 -2.49
CA SER A 12 -4.73 17.86 -2.66
C SER A 12 -3.28 17.96 -2.19
N ALA A 13 -2.57 19.00 -2.62
CA ALA A 13 -1.20 19.27 -2.18
C ALA A 13 -1.11 19.48 -0.65
N GLU A 14 -2.13 20.12 -0.06
CA GLU A 14 -2.22 20.33 1.39
C GLU A 14 -2.37 19.00 2.14
N GLU A 15 -3.28 18.13 1.69
CA GLU A 15 -3.44 16.79 2.28
C GLU A 15 -2.17 15.93 2.15
N CYS A 16 -1.45 16.03 1.02
CA CYS A 16 -0.16 15.37 0.84
C CYS A 16 0.89 15.88 1.85
N ALA A 17 1.00 17.20 2.00
CA ALA A 17 1.92 17.82 2.94
C ALA A 17 1.59 17.46 4.39
N ASP A 18 0.30 17.45 4.75
CA ASP A 18 -0.18 17.08 6.08
C ASP A 18 0.18 15.62 6.42
N ILE A 19 -0.05 14.67 5.52
CA ILE A 19 0.31 13.27 5.73
C ILE A 19 1.84 13.11 5.82
N ALA A 20 2.59 13.74 4.91
CA ALA A 20 4.05 13.66 4.92
C ALA A 20 4.63 14.25 6.22
N GLY A 21 4.04 15.34 6.70
CA GLY A 21 4.37 16.00 7.96
C GLY A 21 4.19 15.14 9.20
N LEU A 22 3.41 14.04 9.13
CA LEU A 22 3.28 13.09 10.24
C LEU A 22 4.54 12.26 10.47
N TYR A 23 5.39 12.06 9.46
CA TYR A 23 6.53 11.15 9.55
C TYR A 23 7.45 11.33 10.79
N PRO A 24 7.87 12.56 11.17
CA PRO A 24 8.68 12.78 12.38
C PRO A 24 7.95 12.50 13.70
N HIS A 25 6.61 12.43 13.70
CA HIS A 25 5.78 12.27 14.89
C HIS A 25 5.53 10.79 15.20
N GLU A 26 6.43 10.18 15.97
CA GLU A 26 6.44 8.74 16.27
C GLU A 26 5.14 8.23 16.90
N GLU A 27 4.40 9.11 17.59
CA GLU A 27 3.13 8.80 18.22
C GLU A 27 2.07 8.28 17.25
N HIS A 28 2.16 8.55 15.95
CA HIS A 28 1.24 8.03 14.94
C HIS A 28 1.56 6.59 14.52
N PHE A 29 2.71 6.05 14.91
CA PHE A 29 3.24 4.80 14.37
C PHE A 29 3.39 3.73 15.43
N ARG A 30 3.21 2.46 15.03
CA ARG A 30 3.44 1.29 15.89
C ARG A 30 4.84 0.71 15.73
N SER A 31 5.51 1.00 14.62
CA SER A 31 6.83 0.46 14.30
C SER A 31 7.50 1.27 13.20
N HIS A 32 8.82 1.36 13.29
CA HIS A 32 9.72 1.97 12.31
C HIS A 32 10.66 0.89 11.78
N VAL A 33 10.74 0.77 10.47
CA VAL A 33 11.62 -0.17 9.79
C VAL A 33 12.66 0.61 9.01
N VAL A 34 13.94 0.33 9.31
CA VAL A 34 15.08 0.83 8.55
C VAL A 34 15.47 -0.26 7.56
N MET A 35 15.17 -0.04 6.27
CA MET A 35 15.21 -1.08 5.22
C MET A 35 16.57 -1.74 5.08
N ALA A 36 17.64 -0.95 5.25
CA ALA A 36 19.03 -1.41 5.18
C ALA A 36 19.34 -2.54 6.18
N ARG A 37 18.63 -2.61 7.30
CA ARG A 37 18.82 -3.67 8.32
C ARG A 37 18.20 -5.00 7.93
N HIS A 38 17.31 -5.00 6.93
CA HIS A 38 16.51 -6.17 6.54
C HIS A 38 16.78 -6.64 5.11
N GLY A 39 17.74 -6.01 4.39
CA GLY A 39 18.03 -6.34 3.00
C GLY A 39 16.95 -5.90 2.00
N PHE A 40 16.02 -5.04 2.41
CA PHE A 40 14.93 -4.52 1.56
C PHE A 40 15.34 -3.33 0.69
N GLY A 41 16.62 -2.95 0.71
CA GLY A 41 17.16 -1.78 0.04
C GLY A 41 17.66 -0.75 1.04
N LYS A 42 17.51 0.53 0.73
CA LYS A 42 17.92 1.67 1.56
C LYS A 42 16.76 2.67 1.67
N GLY A 43 16.63 3.31 2.81
CA GLY A 43 15.46 4.11 3.19
C GLY A 43 14.72 3.52 4.39
N GLU A 44 13.56 4.08 4.69
CA GLU A 44 12.80 3.72 5.87
C GLU A 44 11.29 3.85 5.65
N TYR A 45 10.54 3.09 6.45
CA TYR A 45 9.11 3.24 6.50
C TYR A 45 8.58 3.05 7.92
N ARG A 46 7.45 3.69 8.20
CA ARG A 46 6.77 3.62 9.48
C ARG A 46 5.35 3.14 9.28
N TYR A 47 4.96 2.13 10.05
CA TYR A 47 3.60 1.61 10.03
C TYR A 47 2.73 2.38 11.01
N PHE A 48 1.58 2.89 10.57
CA PHE A 48 0.66 3.62 11.45
C PHE A 48 0.14 2.74 12.60
N LYS A 49 -0.37 3.34 13.68
CA LYS A 49 -1.10 2.62 14.73
C LYS A 49 -2.57 3.03 14.73
N TYR A 50 -3.43 2.27 15.39
CA TYR A 50 -4.80 2.74 15.64
C TYR A 50 -4.83 3.75 16.81
N PRO A 51 -5.73 4.76 16.78
CA PRO A 51 -6.57 5.12 15.63
C PRO A 51 -5.73 5.68 14.47
N LEU A 52 -6.17 5.43 13.23
CA LEU A 52 -5.54 6.01 12.05
C LEU A 52 -5.92 7.50 11.91
N PRO A 53 -5.09 8.33 11.24
CA PRO A 53 -5.52 9.65 10.80
C PRO A 53 -6.79 9.55 9.95
N ASP A 54 -7.74 10.47 10.16
CA ASP A 54 -9.08 10.42 9.54
C ASP A 54 -9.04 10.30 8.02
N LEU A 55 -8.13 11.03 7.38
CA LEU A 55 -7.93 10.95 5.92
C LEU A 55 -7.52 9.55 5.47
N ILE A 56 -6.61 8.89 6.17
CA ILE A 56 -6.13 7.54 5.83
C ILE A 56 -7.25 6.51 6.03
N GLU A 57 -8.01 6.60 7.12
CA GLU A 57 -9.16 5.72 7.36
C GLU A 57 -10.27 5.94 6.33
N GLY A 58 -10.56 7.21 6.01
CA GLY A 58 -11.54 7.60 5.00
C GLY A 58 -11.18 7.07 3.61
N LEU A 59 -9.93 7.23 3.17
CA LEU A 59 -9.45 6.71 1.88
C LEU A 59 -9.63 5.19 1.79
N ARG A 60 -9.24 4.43 2.82
CA ARG A 60 -9.37 2.97 2.82
C ARG A 60 -10.83 2.54 2.74
N THR A 61 -11.69 3.20 3.52
CA THR A 61 -13.12 2.92 3.57
C THR A 61 -13.79 3.22 2.22
N ALA A 62 -13.39 4.31 1.55
CA ALA A 62 -13.96 4.75 0.28
C ALA A 62 -13.45 3.93 -0.92
N LEU A 63 -12.15 3.60 -0.96
CA LEU A 63 -11.55 2.87 -2.07
C LEU A 63 -11.91 1.38 -2.05
N TYR A 64 -11.99 0.78 -0.86
CA TYR A 64 -12.13 -0.66 -0.71
C TYR A 64 -13.31 -1.26 -1.49
N PRO A 65 -14.55 -0.75 -1.43
CA PRO A 65 -15.67 -1.37 -2.15
C PRO A 65 -15.47 -1.40 -3.67
N ARG A 66 -14.80 -0.38 -4.23
CA ARG A 66 -14.49 -0.31 -5.66
C ARG A 66 -13.42 -1.33 -6.04
N LEU A 67 -12.38 -1.44 -5.22
CA LEU A 67 -11.29 -2.39 -5.45
C LEU A 67 -11.73 -3.83 -5.19
N ALA A 68 -12.63 -4.07 -4.22
CA ALA A 68 -13.14 -5.40 -3.90
C ALA A 68 -13.93 -6.01 -5.05
N SER A 69 -14.69 -5.19 -5.80
CA SER A 69 -15.33 -5.63 -7.04
C SER A 69 -14.30 -6.14 -8.04
N VAL A 70 -13.27 -5.35 -8.34
CA VAL A 70 -12.19 -5.73 -9.27
C VAL A 70 -11.47 -7.00 -8.83
N ALA A 71 -11.14 -7.09 -7.54
CA ALA A 71 -10.50 -8.28 -6.97
C ALA A 71 -11.37 -9.54 -7.07
N ASN A 72 -12.67 -9.42 -6.87
CA ASN A 72 -13.61 -10.53 -7.01
C ASN A 72 -13.79 -10.95 -8.48
N ASP A 73 -13.86 -10.00 -9.41
CA ASP A 73 -13.92 -10.28 -10.85
C ASP A 73 -12.65 -11.02 -11.30
N TRP A 74 -11.48 -10.64 -10.80
CA TRP A 74 -10.23 -11.35 -11.06
C TRP A 74 -10.25 -12.77 -10.50
N ASN A 75 -10.68 -12.94 -9.25
CA ASN A 75 -10.78 -14.26 -8.64
C ASN A 75 -11.75 -15.18 -9.39
N GLU A 76 -12.87 -14.64 -9.88
CA GLU A 76 -13.80 -15.39 -10.72
C GLU A 76 -13.17 -15.85 -12.02
N ASN A 77 -12.55 -14.93 -12.77
CA ASN A 77 -11.88 -15.25 -14.04
C ASN A 77 -10.72 -16.24 -13.88
N MET A 78 -10.05 -16.24 -12.72
CA MET A 78 -8.96 -17.18 -12.41
C MET A 78 -9.43 -18.49 -11.79
N GLY A 79 -10.74 -18.68 -11.55
CA GLY A 79 -11.26 -19.87 -10.87
C GLY A 79 -10.86 -19.98 -9.39
N VAL A 80 -10.44 -18.88 -8.78
CA VAL A 80 -10.11 -18.79 -7.35
C VAL A 80 -11.41 -18.68 -6.56
N ALA A 81 -11.63 -19.52 -5.54
CA ALA A 81 -12.88 -19.54 -4.78
C ALA A 81 -13.04 -18.37 -3.79
N LEU A 82 -11.95 -17.72 -3.38
CA LEU A 82 -11.95 -16.63 -2.40
C LEU A 82 -12.79 -15.44 -2.89
N ARG A 83 -13.65 -14.89 -2.03
CA ARG A 83 -14.42 -13.67 -2.29
C ARG A 83 -14.27 -12.65 -1.16
N TYR A 84 -13.91 -11.44 -1.52
CA TYR A 84 -13.83 -10.29 -0.63
C TYR A 84 -15.24 -9.74 -0.37
N PRO A 85 -15.59 -9.38 0.88
CA PRO A 85 -16.89 -8.79 1.19
C PRO A 85 -17.02 -7.40 0.55
N ALA A 86 -18.26 -6.91 0.41
CA ALA A 86 -18.52 -5.61 -0.21
C ALA A 86 -18.03 -4.42 0.62
N GLU A 87 -17.95 -4.58 1.94
CA GLU A 87 -17.64 -3.51 2.88
C GLU A 87 -16.30 -3.72 3.59
N HIS A 88 -15.55 -2.62 3.76
CA HIS A 88 -14.22 -2.66 4.38
C HIS A 88 -14.23 -3.17 5.82
N PRO A 89 -15.17 -2.78 6.70
CA PRO A 89 -15.25 -3.32 8.06
C PRO A 89 -15.46 -4.83 8.10
N ALA A 90 -16.21 -5.39 7.15
CA ALA A 90 -16.42 -6.83 7.07
C ALA A 90 -15.13 -7.58 6.71
N PHE A 91 -14.27 -6.99 5.87
CA PHE A 91 -12.96 -7.58 5.58
C PHE A 91 -12.00 -7.46 6.76
N LEU A 92 -11.97 -6.31 7.43
CA LEU A 92 -11.20 -6.13 8.66
C LEU A 92 -11.61 -7.14 9.73
N LYS A 93 -12.92 -7.41 9.88
CA LYS A 93 -13.40 -8.45 10.79
C LYS A 93 -12.79 -9.82 10.47
N ARG A 94 -12.79 -10.24 9.18
CA ARG A 94 -12.16 -11.50 8.77
C ARG A 94 -10.66 -11.50 9.09
N CYS A 95 -9.96 -10.40 8.83
CA CYS A 95 -8.55 -10.25 9.20
C CYS A 95 -8.35 -10.40 10.73
N HIS A 96 -9.20 -9.80 11.54
CA HIS A 96 -9.14 -9.91 13.00
C HIS A 96 -9.46 -11.32 13.50
N ASP A 97 -10.42 -12.00 12.90
CA ASP A 97 -10.76 -13.40 13.21
C ASP A 97 -9.55 -14.32 12.93
N GLU A 98 -8.70 -13.98 11.95
CA GLU A 98 -7.42 -14.64 11.63
C GLU A 98 -6.22 -14.08 12.42
N GLY A 99 -6.45 -13.28 13.46
CA GLY A 99 -5.40 -12.72 14.33
C GLY A 99 -4.61 -11.54 13.74
N GLN A 100 -4.98 -11.06 12.54
CA GLN A 100 -4.34 -9.92 11.88
C GLN A 100 -4.92 -8.58 12.37
N THR A 101 -4.60 -8.19 13.60
CA THR A 101 -5.22 -7.04 14.29
C THR A 101 -4.50 -5.71 14.08
N ARG A 102 -3.35 -5.70 13.39
CA ARG A 102 -2.54 -4.49 13.15
C ARG A 102 -3.01 -3.77 11.90
N PRO A 103 -3.05 -2.42 11.87
CA PRO A 103 -3.38 -1.69 10.65
C PRO A 103 -2.30 -1.93 9.57
N THR A 104 -2.63 -1.95 8.30
CA THR A 104 -1.62 -2.14 7.24
C THR A 104 -1.04 -0.86 6.61
N PRO A 105 -1.65 0.34 6.71
CA PRO A 105 -1.05 1.54 6.15
C PRO A 105 0.33 1.85 6.73
N LEU A 106 1.21 2.32 5.84
CA LEU A 106 2.56 2.75 6.16
C LEU A 106 2.91 4.03 5.40
N LEU A 107 3.89 4.76 5.90
CA LEU A 107 4.47 5.94 5.28
C LEU A 107 5.95 5.64 4.99
N LEU A 108 6.38 5.78 3.73
CA LEU A 108 7.76 5.57 3.31
C LEU A 108 8.48 6.91 3.20
N GLN A 109 9.75 6.93 3.59
CA GLN A 109 10.65 8.05 3.36
C GLN A 109 11.94 7.55 2.72
N TYR A 110 12.33 8.22 1.64
CA TYR A 110 13.55 7.95 0.88
C TYR A 110 14.39 9.21 0.80
N GLY A 111 15.69 9.08 1.07
CA GLY A 111 16.69 10.11 0.81
C GLY A 111 17.47 9.87 -0.49
N PRO A 112 18.43 10.74 -0.81
CA PRO A 112 19.28 10.57 -1.99
C PRO A 112 20.01 9.22 -2.00
N GLY A 113 19.83 8.45 -3.08
CA GLY A 113 20.47 7.14 -3.27
C GLY A 113 19.78 5.98 -2.54
N ASP A 114 18.67 6.26 -1.85
CA ASP A 114 17.81 5.22 -1.30
C ASP A 114 17.00 4.51 -2.39
N PHE A 115 16.58 3.28 -2.11
CA PHE A 115 15.82 2.47 -3.05
C PHE A 115 15.09 1.33 -2.34
N ASN A 116 13.99 0.86 -2.94
CA ASN A 116 13.33 -0.36 -2.52
C ASN A 116 13.69 -1.51 -3.45
N CYS A 117 14.11 -2.64 -2.89
CA CYS A 117 14.31 -3.86 -3.67
C CYS A 117 12.97 -4.33 -4.26
N LEU A 118 13.01 -4.99 -5.42
CA LEU A 118 11.82 -5.66 -5.96
C LEU A 118 11.33 -6.73 -4.97
N HIS A 119 10.06 -6.65 -4.59
CA HIS A 119 9.42 -7.60 -3.69
C HIS A 119 7.92 -7.71 -4.00
N GLN A 120 7.29 -8.76 -3.47
CA GLN A 120 5.84 -8.82 -3.35
C GLN A 120 5.48 -8.43 -1.91
N ASP A 121 4.59 -7.45 -1.77
CA ASP A 121 4.20 -6.94 -0.47
C ASP A 121 2.98 -7.71 0.05
N LEU A 122 3.25 -8.78 0.80
CA LEU A 122 2.26 -9.68 1.38
C LEU A 122 2.38 -9.69 2.90
N TYR A 123 1.24 -9.56 3.58
CA TYR A 123 1.15 -9.59 5.03
C TYR A 123 0.07 -10.56 5.50
N GLY A 124 0.49 -11.51 6.34
CA GLY A 124 -0.38 -12.44 7.05
C GLY A 124 -1.10 -13.46 6.16
N ALA A 125 -2.05 -14.19 6.75
CA ALA A 125 -2.84 -15.24 6.10
C ALA A 125 -3.88 -14.71 5.11
N LEU A 126 -4.50 -13.56 5.39
CA LEU A 126 -5.46 -12.90 4.49
C LEU A 126 -4.82 -11.65 3.88
N ALA A 127 -4.57 -11.71 2.58
CA ALA A 127 -4.08 -10.60 1.78
C ALA A 127 -5.15 -10.10 0.79
N PHE A 128 -5.16 -8.79 0.56
CA PHE A 128 -5.94 -8.15 -0.50
C PHE A 128 -5.03 -7.98 -1.74
N PRO A 129 -5.49 -8.29 -2.97
CA PRO A 129 -4.59 -8.49 -4.11
C PRO A 129 -4.26 -7.18 -4.84
N LEU A 130 -4.82 -6.06 -4.38
CA LEU A 130 -4.64 -4.74 -4.96
C LEU A 130 -4.01 -3.82 -3.92
N GLN A 131 -3.04 -3.02 -4.37
CA GLN A 131 -2.35 -2.04 -3.55
C GLN A 131 -2.60 -0.64 -4.10
N VAL A 132 -2.64 0.34 -3.20
CA VAL A 132 -2.71 1.76 -3.55
C VAL A 132 -1.47 2.41 -2.95
N ALA A 133 -0.62 2.97 -3.80
CA ALA A 133 0.51 3.79 -3.41
C ALA A 133 0.22 5.23 -3.84
N ILE A 134 0.45 6.18 -2.94
CA ILE A 134 0.24 7.61 -3.18
C ILE A 134 1.59 8.30 -3.04
N LEU A 135 2.02 9.00 -4.09
CA LEU A 135 3.19 9.87 -3.99
C LEU A 135 2.76 11.16 -3.31
N LEU A 136 3.37 11.44 -2.15
CA LEU A 136 3.08 12.64 -1.37
C LEU A 136 3.99 13.83 -1.74
N SER A 137 5.12 13.55 -2.38
CA SER A 137 6.05 14.55 -2.93
C SER A 137 5.90 14.65 -4.44
N GLU A 138 6.10 15.84 -4.98
CA GLU A 138 5.93 16.15 -6.41
C GLU A 138 7.19 15.80 -7.23
N PRO A 139 7.10 14.82 -8.16
CA PRO A 139 8.24 14.47 -9.02
C PRO A 139 8.65 15.65 -9.92
N GLY A 140 9.95 15.90 -10.03
CA GLY A 140 10.51 17.00 -10.82
C GLY A 140 10.67 18.30 -10.04
N GLU A 141 9.93 18.50 -8.95
CA GLU A 141 10.05 19.64 -8.04
C GLU A 141 10.75 19.21 -6.74
N ASP A 142 10.20 18.23 -6.03
CA ASP A 142 10.71 17.76 -4.74
C ASP A 142 11.85 16.74 -4.89
N PHE A 143 11.85 15.97 -5.99
CA PHE A 143 12.85 14.95 -6.24
C PHE A 143 13.00 14.59 -7.73
N THR A 144 14.16 14.01 -8.07
CA THR A 144 14.43 13.38 -9.37
C THR A 144 14.82 11.92 -9.18
N GLY A 145 14.46 11.05 -10.13
CA GLY A 145 14.58 9.59 -9.98
C GLY A 145 13.41 9.02 -9.20
N GLY A 146 13.62 7.93 -8.43
CA GLY A 146 12.60 7.37 -7.54
C GLY A 146 11.43 6.71 -8.27
N GLU A 147 11.69 6.12 -9.44
CA GLU A 147 10.67 5.54 -10.29
C GLU A 147 9.91 4.39 -9.59
N PHE A 148 8.59 4.39 -9.69
CA PHE A 148 7.77 3.27 -9.24
C PHE A 148 7.74 2.18 -10.32
N VAL A 149 8.50 1.10 -10.09
CA VAL A 149 8.69 0.01 -11.06
C VAL A 149 7.81 -1.18 -10.72
N LEU A 150 6.97 -1.59 -11.68
CA LEU A 150 6.23 -2.84 -11.64
C LEU A 150 6.83 -3.83 -12.64
N THR A 151 6.97 -5.08 -12.22
CA THR A 151 7.46 -6.17 -13.09
C THR A 151 6.47 -7.31 -13.12
N GLU A 152 6.28 -7.89 -14.31
CA GLU A 152 5.47 -9.08 -14.50
C GLU A 152 6.40 -10.29 -14.53
N GLN A 153 6.21 -11.25 -13.62
CA GLN A 153 6.86 -12.55 -13.77
C GLN A 153 6.05 -13.41 -14.73
N ARG A 154 6.57 -13.62 -15.93
CA ARG A 154 6.03 -14.60 -16.89
C ARG A 154 6.72 -15.95 -16.66
N PRO A 155 6.04 -16.99 -16.17
CA PRO A 155 6.59 -18.33 -16.15
C PRO A 155 7.00 -18.70 -17.58
N ARG A 156 8.23 -19.19 -17.76
CA ARG A 156 8.90 -19.42 -19.05
C ARG A 156 7.91 -19.87 -20.15
N MET A 157 7.76 -19.06 -21.19
CA MET A 157 7.34 -19.56 -22.50
C MET A 157 8.48 -20.45 -23.02
N GLN A 158 8.33 -21.77 -22.92
CA GLN A 158 9.06 -22.65 -23.82
C GLN A 158 8.32 -22.60 -25.16
N SER A 159 8.87 -21.83 -26.10
CA SER A 159 8.59 -21.98 -27.53
C SER A 159 9.10 -23.32 -28.04
#